data_AF-A0A1V9Z8P2-F1
#
_entry.id   AF-A0A1V9Z8P2-F1
#
_cell.length_a   1.000
_cell.length_b   1.000
_cell.length_c   1.000
_cell.angle_alpha   90.00
_cell.angle_beta   90.00
_cell.angle_gamma   90.00
#
_symmetry.space_group_name_H-M   'P 1'
#
loop_
_entity.id
_entity.type
_entity.pdbx_description
1 polymer ?
#
loop_
_entity_poly.entity_id
_entity_poly.type
_entity_poly.pdbx_seq_one_letter_code
_entity_poly.pdbx_strand_id
1 'polypeptide(L)'
;MAALSWLVAGIAVAAAATAPPSNCPSGLKEVSLLNSGASYCITGDPCSGNYRSDKVPTKTACPAEGQVSSKGDRLIIKPTCCAIINNATNVLGCVFEAAKYTCIAPSPAPIPTSQPLPAHNPNAAEVTLPTPVPTSSVPATTVPTTTPNATVVANTTIGVNSSAVAGTEVSVGTGTSVMDLTSAPLTTSEPLTASPSAVAILPVTASVATKAPLDGAFRKWNIEEDNLAAIVTDVPGRVFVSSWNRWLSLSAENRKPKYEYITAVVQISASSGGNATASQALIDMFTLVVDNSTIFVSFNASQKTLEGDVLVEIYLRSPVARIAMQGSAEAFLEAGVVLAGADVALSTTDGDLYVDLANVTNVSSLAVTANGIGSVQLLGKSLVRADSVALQTIGDGSIVAFLGTATVTEFSSHAVTRGDVHVYSQSLNISSLSSTVEGSGGIAFASGRGTCGSELVVISGVGNVETARILCVKAMIKIDYSGRGDAIVQASEQITTDVRGPGNVLYFNTTPAKYPAYKKHFYETHELEAQKLNESAVAWPSEHTPQSFQITVTEGGSWLSTVSVEDLDHIILMGCLFFLLLILLYILYRCYKRYKEDHSHGEYQPLQ
;
A
#
# COMPACT_ATOMS: atom_id res chain seq x y z
N MET A 1 -24.69 -0.23 51.99
CA MET A 1 -24.01 0.20 53.24
C MET A 1 -22.58 -0.31 53.12
N ALA A 2 -21.67 0.50 52.59
CA ALA A 2 -20.84 1.48 53.30
C ALA A 2 -19.43 0.91 53.49
N ALA A 3 -18.54 1.19 52.52
CA ALA A 3 -17.07 1.31 52.62
C ALA A 3 -16.45 0.96 51.26
N LEU A 4 -16.33 1.95 50.36
CA LEU A 4 -15.20 2.13 49.44
C LEU A 4 -15.43 3.45 48.68
N SER A 5 -14.98 4.52 49.31
CA SER A 5 -14.73 5.84 48.71
C SER A 5 -13.46 6.33 49.37
N TRP A 6 -12.81 7.34 48.78
CA TRP A 6 -11.50 7.91 49.14
C TRP A 6 -10.31 7.32 48.37
N LEU A 7 -10.06 7.84 47.16
CA LEU A 7 -8.76 8.41 46.74
C LEU A 7 -8.86 8.97 45.30
N VAL A 8 -9.42 10.17 45.13
CA VAL A 8 -9.18 11.01 43.93
C VAL A 8 -9.13 12.47 44.37
N ALA A 9 -7.91 12.97 44.57
CA ALA A 9 -7.53 14.39 44.61
C ALA A 9 -5.99 14.39 44.59
N GLY A 10 -5.26 15.13 43.77
CA GLY A 10 -5.57 16.03 42.67
C GLY A 10 -4.22 16.55 42.16
N ILE A 11 -4.06 16.74 40.86
CA ILE A 11 -2.99 17.57 40.29
C ILE A 11 -3.58 18.26 39.07
N ALA A 12 -4.03 19.51 39.25
CA ALA A 12 -4.24 20.43 38.14
C ALA A 12 -2.99 21.33 38.07
N VAL A 13 -2.06 21.00 37.18
CA VAL A 13 -0.96 21.92 36.83
C VAL A 13 -1.52 22.96 35.87
N ALA A 14 -1.57 24.22 36.31
CA ALA A 14 -1.77 25.35 35.43
C ALA A 14 -0.51 25.50 34.55
N ALA A 15 -0.57 24.98 33.33
CA ALA A 15 0.40 25.32 32.29
C ALA A 15 0.10 26.74 31.81
N ALA A 16 0.77 27.72 32.41
CA ALA A 16 0.89 29.03 31.80
C ALA A 16 1.77 28.88 30.56
N ALA A 17 1.15 28.72 29.39
CA ALA A 17 1.84 28.72 28.11
C ALA A 17 2.49 30.09 27.92
N THR A 18 3.79 30.19 28.21
CA THR A 18 4.61 31.28 27.68
C THR A 18 4.58 31.12 26.16
N ALA A 19 3.79 31.97 25.50
CA ALA A 19 3.81 32.03 24.04
C ALA A 19 5.27 32.20 23.60
N PRO A 20 5.79 31.37 22.68
CA PRO A 20 7.14 31.54 22.16
C PRO A 20 7.31 32.98 21.67
N PRO A 21 8.50 33.59 21.84
CA PRO A 21 8.75 34.93 21.34
C PRO A 21 8.41 34.95 19.85
N SER A 22 7.52 35.86 19.45
CA SER A 22 7.15 36.02 18.05
C SER A 22 8.39 36.40 17.25
N ASN A 23 8.74 35.61 16.24
CA ASN A 23 9.91 35.88 15.39
C ASN A 23 9.67 37.02 14.38
N CYS A 24 8.48 37.62 14.39
CA CYS A 24 8.14 38.71 13.49
C CYS A 24 8.66 40.07 13.99
N PRO A 25 9.22 40.91 13.09
CA PRO A 25 9.53 42.30 13.38
C PRO A 25 8.36 43.08 13.99
N SER A 26 8.66 44.09 14.82
CA SER A 26 7.66 44.93 15.46
C SER A 26 6.68 45.52 14.44
N GLY A 27 5.38 45.27 14.64
CA GLY A 27 4.31 45.74 13.75
C GLY A 27 3.80 44.71 12.74
N LEU A 28 4.47 43.55 12.62
CA LEU A 28 3.99 42.41 11.84
C LEU A 28 3.33 41.36 12.75
N LYS A 29 2.37 40.61 12.20
CA LYS A 29 1.69 39.53 12.91
C LYS A 29 2.10 38.19 12.35
N GLU A 30 2.36 37.23 13.24
CA GLU A 30 2.70 35.87 12.88
C GLU A 30 1.43 35.08 12.54
N VAL A 31 1.44 34.39 11.38
CA VAL A 31 0.31 33.60 10.88
C VAL A 31 0.81 32.26 10.38
N SER A 32 0.15 31.19 10.82
CA SER A 32 0.37 29.85 10.31
C SER A 32 -0.49 29.63 9.07
N LEU A 33 0.12 29.09 8.02
CA LEU A 33 -0.58 28.66 6.81
C LEU A 33 -0.98 27.19 6.96
N LEU A 34 -2.24 26.84 6.68
CA LEU A 34 -2.71 25.47 6.86
C LEU A 34 -1.92 24.50 5.98
N ASN A 35 -1.43 23.40 6.57
CA ASN A 35 -0.58 22.38 5.93
C ASN A 35 0.85 22.84 5.54
N SER A 36 1.24 24.08 5.84
CA SER A 36 2.62 24.52 5.65
C SER A 36 3.55 23.97 6.73
N GLY A 37 3.16 24.04 8.00
CA GLY A 37 4.07 23.77 9.12
C GLY A 37 5.10 24.89 9.36
N ALA A 38 5.05 25.97 8.59
CA ALA A 38 5.80 27.20 8.83
C ALA A 38 4.86 28.37 9.21
N SER A 39 5.46 29.40 9.80
CA SER A 39 4.78 30.66 10.13
C SER A 39 5.35 31.81 9.31
N TYR A 40 4.51 32.81 9.03
CA TYR A 40 4.80 33.94 8.16
C TYR A 40 4.41 35.25 8.83
N CYS A 41 5.13 36.32 8.52
CA CYS A 41 4.89 37.64 9.11
C CYS A 41 4.12 38.55 8.14
N ILE A 42 2.87 38.87 8.45
CA ILE A 42 2.01 39.67 7.55
C ILE A 42 1.74 41.08 8.09
N THR A 43 1.45 42.00 7.18
CA THR A 43 0.90 43.32 7.48
C THR A 43 -0.62 43.24 7.53
N GLY A 44 -1.21 43.37 8.72
CA GLY A 44 -2.66 43.36 8.91
C GLY A 44 -3.15 42.30 9.88
N ASP A 45 -4.48 42.22 10.03
CA ASP A 45 -5.11 41.27 10.95
C ASP A 45 -5.21 39.87 10.32
N PRO A 46 -4.66 38.81 10.96
CA PRO A 46 -4.70 37.45 10.44
C PRO A 46 -6.10 37.00 10.07
N CYS A 47 -6.25 36.37 8.91
CA CYS A 47 -7.45 35.62 8.56
C CYS A 47 -7.85 34.68 9.71
N SER A 48 -8.92 35.04 10.41
CA SER A 48 -9.37 34.37 11.63
C SER A 48 -10.81 34.75 11.98
N GLY A 49 -11.43 33.93 12.81
CA GLY A 49 -12.82 34.08 13.22
C GLY A 49 -13.74 33.13 12.48
N ASN A 50 -15.06 33.36 12.61
CA ASN A 50 -16.07 32.54 11.95
C ASN A 50 -16.69 33.32 10.80
N TYR A 51 -16.73 32.69 9.63
CA TYR A 51 -17.43 33.20 8.47
C TYR A 51 -18.93 33.25 8.73
N ARG A 52 -19.54 34.37 8.36
CA ARG A 52 -20.98 34.52 8.31
C ARG A 52 -21.35 35.22 7.01
N SER A 53 -22.30 34.67 6.28
CA SER A 53 -22.74 35.24 4.99
C SER A 53 -23.34 36.65 5.11
N ASP A 54 -23.83 37.03 6.29
CA ASP A 54 -24.40 38.35 6.58
C ASP A 54 -23.38 39.40 7.03
N LYS A 55 -22.10 39.03 7.20
CA LYS A 55 -21.07 39.95 7.70
C LYS A 55 -19.72 39.72 7.01
N VAL A 56 -19.27 40.73 6.27
CA VAL A 56 -17.94 40.72 5.65
C VAL A 56 -16.87 40.55 6.74
N PRO A 57 -15.99 39.55 6.66
CA PRO A 57 -14.93 39.34 7.64
C PRO A 57 -13.96 40.52 7.62
N THR A 58 -13.64 41.07 8.80
CA THR A 58 -12.72 42.21 8.94
C THR A 58 -11.26 41.77 9.04
N LYS A 59 -11.01 40.49 9.29
CA LYS A 59 -9.67 39.91 9.41
C LYS A 59 -9.46 38.90 8.29
N THR A 60 -8.72 39.29 7.27
CA THR A 60 -8.58 38.52 6.02
C THR A 60 -7.14 38.45 5.51
N ALA A 61 -6.17 39.01 6.25
CA ALA A 61 -4.81 39.07 5.76
C ALA A 61 -4.15 37.68 5.83
N CYS A 62 -3.52 37.28 4.72
CA CYS A 62 -2.78 36.04 4.56
C CYS A 62 -1.41 36.29 3.91
N PRO A 63 -0.46 35.36 4.04
CA PRO A 63 0.87 35.50 3.44
C PRO A 63 0.83 35.58 1.91
N ALA A 64 1.64 36.43 1.29
CA ALA A 64 1.66 36.59 -0.16
C ALA A 64 2.53 35.54 -0.85
N GLU A 65 2.29 35.32 -2.15
CA GLU A 65 3.24 34.60 -3.01
C GLU A 65 4.59 35.35 -3.02
N GLY A 66 5.70 34.61 -2.98
CA GLY A 66 7.04 35.18 -2.85
C GLY A 66 7.45 35.51 -1.41
N GLN A 67 6.58 35.28 -0.43
CA GLN A 67 6.90 35.53 0.97
C GLN A 67 7.73 34.40 1.60
N VAL A 68 8.77 34.79 2.34
CA VAL A 68 9.63 33.88 3.09
C VAL A 68 9.07 33.64 4.49
N SER A 69 9.22 32.42 5.02
CA SER A 69 8.84 32.07 6.40
C SER A 69 9.59 32.92 7.42
N SER A 70 9.02 33.06 8.62
CA SER A 70 9.63 33.75 9.76
C SER A 70 11.00 33.17 10.15
N LYS A 71 11.27 31.91 9.77
CA LYS A 71 12.54 31.21 10.00
C LYS A 71 13.52 31.33 8.83
N GLY A 72 13.12 31.87 7.69
CA GLY A 72 13.97 31.95 6.50
C GLY A 72 14.15 30.64 5.72
N ASP A 73 13.45 29.58 6.10
CA ASP A 73 13.64 28.22 5.59
C ASP A 73 12.67 27.83 4.47
N ARG A 74 11.62 28.62 4.22
CA ARG A 74 10.60 28.33 3.19
C ARG A 74 10.17 29.55 2.43
N LEU A 75 9.80 29.35 1.17
CA LEU A 75 9.27 30.36 0.26
C LEU A 75 7.93 29.90 -0.31
N ILE A 76 6.91 30.76 -0.22
CA ILE A 76 5.60 30.53 -0.84
C ILE A 76 5.71 30.74 -2.36
N ILE A 77 5.30 29.74 -3.14
CA ILE A 77 5.36 29.77 -4.63
C ILE A 77 3.97 29.64 -5.28
N LYS A 78 2.91 29.58 -4.48
CA LYS A 78 1.52 29.61 -4.95
C LYS A 78 0.73 30.67 -4.20
N PRO A 79 -0.29 31.28 -4.82
CA PRO A 79 -1.14 32.26 -4.15
C PRO A 79 -1.82 31.63 -2.92
N THR A 80 -1.99 32.44 -1.88
CA THR A 80 -2.77 32.07 -0.69
C THR A 80 -3.99 32.96 -0.58
N CYS A 81 -5.01 32.48 0.13
CA CYS A 81 -6.22 33.26 0.38
C CYS A 81 -6.80 32.94 1.76
N CYS A 82 -7.68 33.84 2.24
CA CYS A 82 -8.48 33.60 3.43
C CYS A 82 -9.71 32.78 3.07
N ALA A 83 -9.82 31.55 3.58
CA ALA A 83 -10.89 30.61 3.24
C ALA A 83 -11.50 29.95 4.48
N ILE A 84 -12.63 29.27 4.28
CA ILE A 84 -13.25 28.41 5.30
C ILE A 84 -12.42 27.13 5.40
N ILE A 85 -11.74 26.93 6.53
CA ILE A 85 -10.89 25.75 6.77
C ILE A 85 -11.66 24.61 7.44
N ASN A 86 -12.81 24.91 8.05
CA ASN A 86 -13.70 23.93 8.65
C ASN A 86 -15.15 24.30 8.33
N ASN A 87 -15.79 23.51 7.46
CA ASN A 87 -17.16 23.73 7.01
C ASN A 87 -18.21 23.54 8.13
N ALA A 88 -17.91 22.75 9.16
CA ALA A 88 -18.85 22.52 10.26
C ALA A 88 -18.92 23.73 11.21
N THR A 89 -17.79 24.41 11.43
CA THR A 89 -17.69 25.54 12.35
C THR A 89 -17.59 26.90 11.65
N ASN A 90 -17.52 26.90 10.31
CA ASN A 90 -17.29 28.08 9.48
C ASN A 90 -16.01 28.86 9.87
N VAL A 91 -14.99 28.20 10.42
CA VAL A 91 -13.76 28.88 10.84
C VAL A 91 -12.94 29.32 9.64
N LEU A 92 -12.46 30.56 9.69
CA LEU A 92 -11.56 31.16 8.71
C LEU A 92 -10.09 30.85 9.02
N GLY A 93 -9.31 30.61 7.98
CA GLY A 93 -7.86 30.49 8.07
C GLY A 93 -7.18 30.71 6.73
N CYS A 94 -5.87 30.94 6.76
CA CYS A 94 -5.07 31.05 5.54
C CYS A 94 -4.79 29.67 4.94
N VAL A 95 -5.00 29.55 3.64
CA VAL A 95 -4.76 28.34 2.85
C VAL A 95 -4.12 28.68 1.53
N PHE A 96 -3.44 27.72 0.91
CA PHE A 96 -3.10 27.82 -0.51
C PHE A 96 -4.36 27.76 -1.37
N GLU A 97 -4.39 28.56 -2.43
CA GLU A 97 -5.49 28.53 -3.39
C GLU A 97 -5.55 27.16 -4.08
N ALA A 98 -6.65 26.44 -3.85
CA ALA A 98 -6.87 25.10 -4.38
C ALA A 98 -8.37 24.87 -4.54
N ALA A 99 -8.77 23.99 -5.47
CA ALA A 99 -10.17 23.72 -5.79
C ALA A 99 -11.04 23.31 -4.57
N LYS A 100 -10.43 22.79 -3.50
CA LYS A 100 -11.11 22.39 -2.27
C LYS A 100 -11.44 23.53 -1.31
N TYR A 101 -10.90 24.74 -1.52
CA TYR A 101 -11.12 25.89 -0.66
C TYR A 101 -11.79 27.02 -1.43
N THR A 102 -12.82 27.61 -0.82
CA THR A 102 -13.47 28.82 -1.36
C THR A 102 -12.85 30.06 -0.70
N CYS A 103 -12.11 30.84 -1.48
CA CYS A 103 -11.52 32.09 -1.03
C CYS A 103 -12.61 33.15 -0.78
N ILE A 104 -12.61 33.74 0.41
CA ILE A 104 -13.59 34.76 0.84
C ILE A 104 -13.03 36.18 0.64
N ALA A 105 -11.71 36.31 0.57
CA ALA A 105 -11.01 37.55 0.28
C ALA A 105 -10.09 37.38 -0.93
N PRO A 106 -9.82 38.46 -1.69
CA PRO A 106 -8.86 38.42 -2.78
C PRO A 106 -7.47 38.01 -2.28
N SER A 107 -6.76 37.23 -3.09
CA SER A 107 -5.39 36.80 -2.81
C SER A 107 -4.48 38.05 -2.67
N PRO A 108 -3.54 38.07 -1.69
CA PRO A 108 -2.58 39.16 -1.56
C PRO A 108 -1.76 39.35 -2.84
N ALA A 109 -1.39 40.60 -3.15
CA ALA A 109 -0.50 40.86 -4.28
C ALA A 109 0.84 40.12 -4.08
N PRO A 110 1.38 39.44 -5.11
CA PRO A 110 2.67 38.78 -5.03
C PRO A 110 3.78 39.75 -4.61
N ILE A 111 4.68 39.31 -3.74
CA ILE A 111 5.89 40.05 -3.39
C ILE A 111 6.91 39.80 -4.50
N PRO A 112 7.42 40.85 -5.17
CA PRO A 112 8.40 40.67 -6.24
C PRO A 112 9.67 40.02 -5.68
N THR A 113 10.00 38.82 -6.16
CA THR A 113 11.24 38.14 -5.80
C THR A 113 12.37 38.60 -6.72
N SER A 114 13.44 39.18 -6.15
CA SER A 114 14.60 39.64 -6.92
C SER A 114 15.50 38.50 -7.43
N GLN A 115 15.25 37.26 -7.00
CA GLN A 115 16.01 36.08 -7.39
C GLN A 115 15.14 35.09 -8.18
N PRO A 116 15.69 34.43 -9.21
CA PRO A 116 15.02 33.31 -9.87
C PRO A 116 14.70 32.23 -8.83
N LEU A 117 13.46 31.74 -8.85
CA LEU A 117 13.04 30.66 -7.98
C LEU A 117 13.92 29.41 -8.23
N PRO A 118 14.31 28.66 -7.18
CA PRO A 118 14.95 27.36 -7.37
C PRO A 118 14.05 26.44 -8.22
N ALA A 119 14.67 25.55 -8.99
CA ALA A 119 13.92 24.52 -9.71
C ALA A 119 13.08 23.71 -8.71
N HIS A 120 11.77 23.61 -8.96
CA HIS A 120 10.83 22.96 -8.07
C HIS A 120 9.80 22.16 -8.87
N ASN A 121 9.12 21.23 -8.19
CA ASN A 121 8.00 20.52 -8.78
C ASN A 121 6.87 21.52 -9.08
N PRO A 122 6.28 21.57 -10.29
CA PRO A 122 5.21 22.50 -10.64
C PRO A 122 3.97 22.40 -9.73
N ASN A 123 3.82 21.29 -9.00
CA ASN A 123 2.72 21.10 -8.05
C ASN A 123 3.04 21.58 -6.63
N ALA A 124 4.28 21.90 -6.29
CA ALA A 124 4.66 22.39 -4.98
C ALA A 124 3.99 23.74 -4.67
N ALA A 125 3.57 23.95 -3.43
CA ALA A 125 2.99 25.22 -2.95
C ALA A 125 4.00 26.05 -2.15
N GLU A 126 5.05 25.39 -1.64
CA GLU A 126 6.21 25.97 -0.96
C GLU A 126 7.49 25.28 -1.43
N VAL A 127 8.60 26.00 -1.32
CA VAL A 127 9.95 25.47 -1.56
C VAL A 127 10.81 25.72 -0.32
N THR A 128 11.53 24.70 0.14
CA THR A 128 12.53 24.86 1.19
C THR A 128 13.73 25.64 0.62
N LEU A 129 14.06 26.77 1.24
CA LEU A 129 15.26 27.52 0.88
C LEU A 129 16.49 26.83 1.48
N PRO A 130 17.60 26.72 0.74
CA PRO A 130 18.83 26.17 1.29
C PRO A 130 19.27 27.07 2.46
N THR A 131 19.47 26.47 3.63
CA THR A 131 20.01 27.18 4.79
C THR A 131 21.30 27.87 4.37
N PRO A 132 21.40 29.21 4.50
CA PRO A 132 22.62 29.92 4.12
C PRO A 132 23.78 29.34 4.91
N VAL A 133 24.70 28.67 4.20
CA VAL A 133 25.95 28.19 4.79
C VAL A 133 26.66 29.42 5.35
N PRO A 134 27.09 29.44 6.63
CA PRO A 134 27.81 30.58 7.18
C PRO A 134 29.02 30.87 6.30
N THR A 135 29.03 32.04 5.67
CA THR A 135 30.10 32.48 4.76
C THR A 135 31.40 32.61 5.55
N SER A 136 32.28 31.62 5.41
CA SER A 136 33.69 31.77 5.76
C SER A 136 34.35 32.64 4.69
N SER A 137 34.87 33.79 5.10
CA SER A 137 35.57 34.73 4.23
C SER A 137 36.90 34.13 3.75
N VAL A 138 37.01 33.80 2.46
CA VAL A 138 38.26 33.38 1.82
C VAL A 138 38.56 34.29 0.60
N PRO A 139 39.83 34.70 0.38
CA PRO A 139 40.20 35.75 -0.58
C PRO A 139 40.13 35.31 -2.05
N ALA A 140 39.91 36.30 -2.91
CA ALA A 140 39.76 36.18 -4.36
C ALA A 140 41.01 35.62 -5.07
N THR A 141 40.80 34.65 -5.95
CA THR A 141 41.79 34.20 -6.95
C THR A 141 41.19 34.35 -8.35
N THR A 142 41.94 35.02 -9.21
CA THR A 142 41.63 35.41 -10.59
C THR A 142 41.61 34.23 -11.57
N VAL A 143 40.63 34.26 -12.47
CA VAL A 143 40.44 33.35 -13.62
C VAL A 143 41.23 33.85 -14.84
N PRO A 144 41.77 32.96 -15.68
CA PRO A 144 41.98 33.27 -17.09
C PRO A 144 41.04 32.46 -18.01
N THR A 145 40.50 33.20 -18.96
CA THR A 145 39.57 32.88 -20.03
C THR A 145 40.20 32.06 -21.16
N THR A 146 39.50 31.05 -21.70
CA THR A 146 39.60 30.65 -23.12
C THR A 146 38.29 30.01 -23.63
N THR A 147 37.89 30.42 -24.82
CA THR A 147 36.86 29.86 -25.73
C THR A 147 37.36 30.14 -27.16
N PRO A 148 36.77 29.59 -28.24
CA PRO A 148 36.32 28.21 -28.52
C PRO A 148 36.87 27.73 -29.89
N ASN A 149 36.68 26.47 -30.29
CA ASN A 149 36.65 26.16 -31.73
C ASN A 149 35.88 24.88 -32.12
N ALA A 150 35.09 25.03 -33.18
CA ALA A 150 34.51 24.16 -34.21
C ALA A 150 34.57 22.60 -34.04
N THR A 151 33.64 21.78 -34.55
CA THR A 151 33.17 21.71 -35.94
C THR A 151 32.02 20.70 -36.08
N VAL A 152 31.15 20.96 -37.06
CA VAL A 152 30.04 20.17 -37.60
C VAL A 152 30.52 18.88 -38.30
N VAL A 153 29.79 17.75 -38.16
CA VAL A 153 29.62 16.73 -39.23
C VAL A 153 28.23 16.09 -39.13
N ALA A 154 27.57 15.96 -40.30
CA ALA A 154 26.25 15.38 -40.53
C ALA A 154 26.32 14.01 -41.25
N ASN A 155 25.14 13.38 -41.41
CA ASN A 155 24.78 12.17 -42.17
C ASN A 155 25.03 10.82 -41.46
N THR A 156 24.18 9.80 -41.54
CA THR A 156 23.47 9.29 -42.73
C THR A 156 22.28 8.39 -42.32
N THR A 157 21.16 8.54 -43.04
CA THR A 157 19.98 7.67 -43.07
C THR A 157 20.24 6.43 -43.94
N ILE A 158 19.88 5.23 -43.46
CA ILE A 158 19.70 4.04 -44.30
C ILE A 158 18.40 3.36 -43.86
N GLY A 159 17.43 3.31 -44.76
CA GLY A 159 16.33 2.34 -44.71
C GLY A 159 16.59 1.20 -45.68
N VAL A 160 16.05 0.02 -45.42
CA VAL A 160 15.66 -0.98 -46.44
C VAL A 160 14.62 -1.96 -45.86
N ASN A 161 13.50 -2.04 -46.58
CA ASN A 161 12.59 -3.13 -46.94
C ASN A 161 12.07 -4.20 -45.95
N SER A 162 10.75 -4.20 -45.92
CA SER A 162 9.80 -5.31 -45.92
C SER A 162 10.19 -6.52 -46.78
N SER A 163 9.87 -7.72 -46.27
CA SER A 163 9.37 -8.85 -47.08
C SER A 163 8.41 -9.69 -46.26
N ALA A 164 7.19 -9.81 -46.79
CA ALA A 164 6.15 -10.72 -46.34
C ALA A 164 6.42 -12.14 -46.89
N VAL A 165 6.09 -13.17 -46.12
CA VAL A 165 5.85 -14.52 -46.64
C VAL A 165 4.63 -15.09 -45.93
N ALA A 166 3.63 -15.43 -46.75
CA ALA A 166 2.43 -16.17 -46.40
C ALA A 166 2.72 -17.67 -46.36
N GLY A 167 1.99 -18.41 -45.52
CA GLY A 167 2.08 -19.87 -45.43
C GLY A 167 0.93 -20.47 -44.61
N THR A 168 -0.03 -21.02 -45.35
CA THR A 168 -1.35 -21.59 -45.04
C THR A 168 -1.40 -22.81 -44.09
N GLU A 169 -2.51 -22.85 -43.34
CA GLU A 169 -3.29 -23.93 -42.67
C GLU A 169 -2.81 -25.40 -42.68
N VAL A 170 -2.95 -26.08 -41.53
CA VAL A 170 -3.51 -27.45 -41.39
C VAL A 170 -4.26 -27.59 -40.04
N SER A 171 -5.39 -28.32 -40.08
CA SER A 171 -6.42 -28.53 -39.06
C SER A 171 -6.29 -29.87 -38.30
N VAL A 172 -7.12 -29.99 -37.25
CA VAL A 172 -7.71 -31.19 -36.61
C VAL A 172 -7.04 -31.75 -35.33
N GLY A 173 -7.83 -31.78 -34.25
CA GLY A 173 -7.55 -32.59 -33.06
C GLY A 173 -8.55 -32.37 -31.91
N THR A 174 -9.73 -32.96 -32.03
CA THR A 174 -10.76 -33.09 -30.97
C THR A 174 -10.24 -33.86 -29.75
N GLY A 175 -10.45 -33.31 -28.55
CA GLY A 175 -10.21 -34.00 -27.28
C GLY A 175 -11.20 -33.58 -26.21
N THR A 176 -12.28 -34.37 -26.07
CA THR A 176 -13.20 -34.37 -24.93
C THR A 176 -12.50 -34.87 -23.68
N SER A 177 -12.55 -34.13 -22.56
CA SER A 177 -12.44 -34.72 -21.23
C SER A 177 -13.57 -34.22 -20.33
N VAL A 178 -14.22 -35.21 -19.72
CA VAL A 178 -15.30 -35.09 -18.74
C VAL A 178 -14.62 -35.15 -17.38
N MET A 179 -14.90 -34.20 -16.48
CA MET A 179 -14.82 -34.48 -15.04
C MET A 179 -16.07 -33.93 -14.36
N ASP A 180 -16.75 -34.90 -13.76
CA ASP A 180 -17.96 -34.86 -12.96
C ASP A 180 -17.51 -34.87 -11.50
N LEU A 181 -17.95 -33.90 -10.69
CA LEU A 181 -17.93 -33.99 -9.23
C LEU A 181 -19.19 -33.31 -8.69
N THR A 182 -20.12 -34.16 -8.28
CA THR A 182 -21.33 -33.86 -7.52
C THR A 182 -21.08 -34.16 -6.04
N SER A 183 -21.41 -33.23 -5.14
CA SER A 183 -22.33 -33.45 -4.00
C SER A 183 -22.39 -32.25 -3.03
N ALA A 184 -23.60 -32.06 -2.49
CA ALA A 184 -24.15 -30.92 -1.77
C ALA A 184 -24.19 -31.19 -0.23
N PRO A 185 -25.07 -30.53 0.57
CA PRO A 185 -25.24 -29.09 0.83
C PRO A 185 -25.08 -28.79 2.35
N LEU A 186 -24.78 -27.54 2.74
CA LEU A 186 -25.07 -27.06 4.11
C LEU A 186 -25.53 -25.60 4.09
N THR A 187 -26.59 -25.37 4.89
CA THR A 187 -27.46 -24.21 5.04
C THR A 187 -26.76 -22.97 5.60
N THR A 188 -26.75 -21.85 4.87
CA THR A 188 -27.60 -20.65 5.05
C THR A 188 -27.62 -20.03 6.45
N SER A 189 -26.80 -18.99 6.64
CA SER A 189 -27.21 -17.75 7.29
C SER A 189 -26.75 -16.58 6.41
N GLU A 190 -27.61 -15.55 6.28
CA GLU A 190 -27.40 -14.39 5.40
C GLU A 190 -26.21 -13.52 5.84
N PRO A 191 -25.38 -13.02 4.91
CA PRO A 191 -24.52 -11.87 5.20
C PRO A 191 -25.05 -10.61 4.53
N LEU A 192 -24.98 -9.52 5.29
CA LEU A 192 -25.09 -8.15 4.81
C LEU A 192 -23.98 -7.89 3.77
N THR A 193 -24.36 -7.38 2.61
CA THR A 193 -23.47 -6.93 1.54
C THR A 193 -22.63 -5.75 2.06
N ALA A 194 -21.38 -6.02 2.46
CA ALA A 194 -20.41 -4.98 2.78
C ALA A 194 -19.79 -4.48 1.47
N SER A 195 -19.87 -3.17 1.25
CA SER A 195 -19.10 -2.47 0.21
C SER A 195 -17.59 -2.70 0.45
N PRO A 196 -16.75 -2.77 -0.61
CA PRO A 196 -15.32 -2.98 -0.44
C PRO A 196 -14.73 -1.97 0.54
N SER A 197 -14.05 -2.48 1.57
CA SER A 197 -13.35 -1.66 2.55
C SER A 197 -12.31 -0.81 1.83
N ALA A 198 -12.35 0.51 2.04
CA ALA A 198 -11.33 1.41 1.51
C ALA A 198 -9.95 0.97 2.04
N VAL A 199 -9.09 0.48 1.15
CA VAL A 199 -7.71 0.13 1.47
C VAL A 199 -7.00 1.38 1.98
N ALA A 200 -6.55 1.34 3.23
CA ALA A 200 -5.78 2.41 3.83
C ALA A 200 -4.39 2.45 3.19
N ILE A 201 -4.19 3.35 2.23
CA ILE A 201 -2.86 3.67 1.70
C ILE A 201 -2.07 4.33 2.85
N LEU A 202 -1.10 3.61 3.41
CA LEU A 202 -0.24 4.10 4.48
C LEU A 202 0.46 5.41 4.05
N PRO A 203 0.26 6.54 4.75
CA PRO A 203 1.01 7.76 4.45
C PRO A 203 2.45 7.62 4.97
N VAL A 204 3.43 7.60 4.06
CA VAL A 204 4.86 7.54 4.42
C VAL A 204 5.44 8.95 4.42
N THR A 205 5.78 9.46 5.60
CA THR A 205 6.62 10.65 5.77
C THR A 205 8.08 10.31 5.49
N ALA A 206 8.64 10.87 4.43
CA ALA A 206 10.07 10.79 4.12
C ALA A 206 10.89 11.64 5.11
N SER A 207 11.80 10.99 5.84
CA SER A 207 12.84 11.64 6.64
C SER A 207 14.18 11.11 6.17
N VAL A 208 14.94 11.94 5.44
CA VAL A 208 16.33 11.66 5.07
C VAL A 208 17.19 11.78 6.33
N ALA A 209 17.37 10.65 7.03
CA ALA A 209 18.34 10.52 8.10
C ALA A 209 19.51 9.67 7.60
N THR A 210 20.70 10.26 7.53
CA THR A 210 21.95 9.53 7.39
C THR A 210 22.12 8.60 8.58
N LYS A 211 22.07 7.29 8.32
CA LYS A 211 22.10 6.17 9.27
C LYS A 211 23.32 6.26 10.21
N ALA A 212 23.08 6.42 11.51
CA ALA A 212 24.02 5.92 12.51
C ALA A 212 23.84 4.38 12.58
N PRO A 213 24.92 3.57 12.63
CA PRO A 213 24.78 2.14 12.87
C PRO A 213 23.98 1.90 14.15
N LEU A 214 23.12 0.87 14.17
CA LEU A 214 22.51 0.43 15.42
C LEU A 214 23.64 0.16 16.43
N ASP A 215 23.57 0.78 17.61
CA ASP A 215 24.41 0.38 18.75
C ASP A 215 23.99 -1.05 19.13
N GLY A 216 24.67 -2.04 18.56
CA GLY A 216 24.26 -3.44 18.60
C GLY A 216 25.31 -4.39 18.01
N ALA A 217 24.98 -5.68 18.02
CA ALA A 217 25.80 -6.70 17.39
C ALA A 217 25.51 -6.74 15.89
N PHE A 218 26.52 -7.06 15.08
CA PHE A 218 26.33 -7.29 13.66
C PHE A 218 27.18 -8.46 13.17
N ARG A 219 26.70 -9.12 12.12
CA ARG A 219 27.42 -10.18 11.42
C ARG A 219 27.32 -9.95 9.91
N LYS A 220 28.41 -10.23 9.21
CA LYS A 220 28.54 -10.03 7.77
C LYS A 220 29.07 -11.30 7.11
N TRP A 221 28.44 -11.68 6.01
CA TRP A 221 28.89 -12.75 5.12
C TRP A 221 29.20 -12.17 3.75
N ASN A 222 30.31 -12.60 3.18
CA ASN A 222 30.64 -12.36 1.78
C ASN A 222 30.38 -13.67 1.02
N ILE A 223 29.68 -13.58 -0.10
CA ILE A 223 29.32 -14.71 -0.94
C ILE A 223 30.11 -14.59 -2.24
N GLU A 224 30.81 -15.66 -2.60
CA GLU A 224 31.65 -15.76 -3.81
C GLU A 224 31.02 -16.70 -4.86
N GLU A 225 29.75 -17.09 -4.67
CA GLU A 225 29.02 -17.96 -5.59
C GLU A 225 28.69 -17.21 -6.89
N ASP A 226 29.12 -17.76 -8.01
CA ASP A 226 28.77 -17.22 -9.32
C ASP A 226 27.28 -17.47 -9.64
N ASN A 227 26.68 -16.56 -10.40
CA ASN A 227 25.33 -16.74 -10.97
C ASN A 227 24.20 -16.97 -9.94
N LEU A 228 24.19 -16.20 -8.85
CA LEU A 228 23.06 -16.16 -7.93
C LEU A 228 21.73 -15.99 -8.70
N ALA A 229 20.80 -16.91 -8.47
CA ALA A 229 19.53 -16.99 -9.17
C ALA A 229 18.34 -16.64 -8.27
N ALA A 230 18.47 -16.83 -6.94
CA ALA A 230 17.37 -16.65 -6.02
C ALA A 230 17.79 -16.21 -4.60
N ILE A 231 16.82 -15.62 -3.89
CA ILE A 231 16.90 -15.34 -2.45
C ILE A 231 15.67 -15.96 -1.78
N VAL A 232 15.90 -16.65 -0.66
CA VAL A 232 14.85 -17.11 0.24
C VAL A 232 15.19 -16.64 1.65
N THR A 233 14.28 -15.91 2.29
CA THR A 233 14.47 -15.47 3.68
C THR A 233 13.33 -15.91 4.57
N ASP A 234 13.64 -16.57 5.67
CA ASP A 234 12.73 -16.89 6.76
C ASP A 234 13.24 -16.21 8.03
N VAL A 235 12.96 -14.91 8.13
CA VAL A 235 13.48 -14.05 9.19
C VAL A 235 12.38 -13.10 9.68
N PRO A 236 12.42 -12.68 10.96
CA PRO A 236 11.59 -11.60 11.47
C PRO A 236 12.25 -10.23 11.22
N GLY A 237 11.51 -9.14 11.43
CA GLY A 237 12.04 -7.78 11.39
C GLY A 237 11.94 -7.11 10.02
N ARG A 238 13.06 -6.58 9.54
CA ARG A 238 13.13 -5.92 8.23
C ARG A 238 14.24 -6.46 7.36
N VAL A 239 13.92 -6.68 6.09
CA VAL A 239 14.86 -7.14 5.07
C VAL A 239 14.97 -6.08 3.97
N PHE A 240 16.18 -5.61 3.68
CA PHE A 240 16.45 -4.77 2.52
C PHE A 240 17.28 -5.56 1.53
N VAL A 241 16.78 -5.72 0.31
CA VAL A 241 17.54 -6.26 -0.81
C VAL A 241 17.85 -5.10 -1.75
N SER A 242 19.14 -4.88 -1.98
CA SER A 242 19.67 -3.72 -2.68
C SER A 242 20.67 -4.11 -3.76
N SER A 243 20.85 -3.23 -4.75
CA SER A 243 21.89 -3.40 -5.75
C SER A 243 23.30 -3.15 -5.17
N TRP A 244 24.31 -3.73 -5.80
CA TRP A 244 25.71 -3.56 -5.42
C TRP A 244 26.21 -2.12 -5.54
N ASN A 245 25.65 -1.34 -6.47
CA ASN A 245 25.99 0.07 -6.60
C ASN A 245 25.68 0.85 -5.31
N ARG A 246 24.58 0.50 -4.63
CA ARG A 246 24.27 1.05 -3.31
C ARG A 246 25.29 0.60 -2.27
N TRP A 247 25.66 -0.68 -2.26
CA TRP A 247 26.69 -1.15 -1.34
C TRP A 247 28.02 -0.40 -1.49
N LEU A 248 28.46 -0.16 -2.73
CA LEU A 248 29.67 0.61 -3.06
C LEU A 248 29.58 2.10 -2.70
N SER A 249 28.37 2.65 -2.56
CA SER A 249 28.16 4.05 -2.18
C SER A 249 28.20 4.27 -0.66
N LEU A 250 27.92 3.24 0.14
CA LEU A 250 27.87 3.34 1.60
C LEU A 250 29.25 3.58 2.26
N SER A 251 30.34 3.09 1.68
CA SER A 251 31.68 3.26 2.26
C SER A 251 32.79 3.15 1.21
N ALA A 252 33.85 3.95 1.37
CA ALA A 252 35.06 3.82 0.56
C ALA A 252 35.75 2.46 0.76
N GLU A 253 35.58 1.82 1.93
CA GLU A 253 36.12 0.48 2.23
C GLU A 253 35.57 -0.58 1.27
N ASN A 254 34.29 -0.43 0.86
CA ASN A 254 33.59 -1.38 0.01
C ASN A 254 34.15 -1.39 -1.43
N ARG A 255 34.94 -0.38 -1.81
CA ARG A 255 35.56 -0.28 -3.15
C ARG A 255 36.94 -0.96 -3.25
N LYS A 256 37.40 -1.61 -2.18
CA LYS A 256 38.72 -2.26 -2.19
C LYS A 256 38.74 -3.50 -3.10
N PRO A 257 39.89 -3.82 -3.75
CA PRO A 257 40.02 -4.98 -4.64
C PRO A 257 39.65 -6.33 -4.03
N LYS A 258 39.71 -6.46 -2.70
CA LYS A 258 39.28 -7.69 -1.99
C LYS A 258 37.82 -8.09 -2.22
N TYR A 259 36.99 -7.20 -2.79
CA TYR A 259 35.60 -7.46 -3.14
C TYR A 259 35.38 -7.80 -4.62
N GLU A 260 36.46 -7.99 -5.39
CA GLU A 260 36.39 -8.24 -6.83
C GLU A 260 35.68 -9.56 -7.19
N TYR A 261 35.77 -10.59 -6.34
CA TYR A 261 35.13 -11.89 -6.55
C TYR A 261 33.84 -12.08 -5.73
N ILE A 262 33.45 -11.07 -4.95
CA ILE A 262 32.25 -11.16 -4.12
C ILE A 262 31.04 -10.81 -4.99
N THR A 263 30.06 -11.71 -5.00
CA THR A 263 28.83 -11.62 -5.81
C THR A 263 27.64 -11.14 -4.98
N ALA A 264 27.66 -11.39 -3.66
CA ALA A 264 26.71 -10.81 -2.73
C ALA A 264 27.31 -10.58 -1.34
N VAL A 265 26.72 -9.64 -0.60
CA VAL A 265 27.01 -9.39 0.81
C VAL A 265 25.72 -9.45 1.59
N VAL A 266 25.70 -10.25 2.65
CA VAL A 266 24.59 -10.27 3.61
C VAL A 266 25.11 -9.70 4.92
N GLN A 267 24.42 -8.69 5.45
CA GLN A 267 24.71 -8.06 6.73
C GLN A 267 23.46 -8.14 7.61
N ILE A 268 23.62 -8.61 8.83
CA ILE A 268 22.55 -8.64 9.83
C ILE A 268 23.02 -7.82 11.02
N SER A 269 22.19 -6.88 11.45
CA SER A 269 22.40 -6.10 12.67
C SER A 269 21.23 -6.32 13.61
N ALA A 270 21.54 -6.53 14.89
CA ALA A 270 20.55 -6.69 15.94
C ALA A 270 20.91 -5.83 17.17
N SER A 271 19.90 -5.29 17.84
CA SER A 271 20.07 -4.60 19.12
C SER A 271 19.01 -5.03 20.12
N SER A 272 19.41 -5.36 21.34
CA SER A 272 18.52 -5.75 22.44
C SER A 272 18.72 -4.81 23.62
N GLY A 273 18.07 -3.64 23.58
CA GLY A 273 18.05 -2.67 24.70
C GLY A 273 19.43 -2.24 25.22
N GLY A 274 20.44 -2.17 24.34
CA GLY A 274 21.84 -1.82 24.71
C GLY A 274 22.64 -2.97 25.36
N ASN A 275 22.07 -4.17 25.52
CA ASN A 275 22.80 -5.34 25.99
C ASN A 275 23.54 -6.01 24.82
N ALA A 276 24.85 -5.80 24.74
CA ALA A 276 25.69 -6.36 23.68
C ALA A 276 25.67 -7.90 23.64
N THR A 277 25.61 -8.58 24.79
CA THR A 277 25.55 -10.05 24.87
C THR A 277 24.22 -10.59 24.34
N ALA A 278 23.11 -9.95 24.69
CA ALA A 278 21.79 -10.32 24.17
C ALA A 278 21.68 -10.04 22.66
N SER A 279 22.24 -8.90 22.22
CA SER A 279 22.33 -8.56 20.79
C SER A 279 23.14 -9.59 20.01
N GLN A 280 24.27 -10.07 20.57
CA GLN A 280 25.07 -11.13 19.95
C GLN A 280 24.31 -12.46 19.92
N ALA A 281 23.60 -12.81 20.99
CA ALA A 281 22.77 -14.02 21.03
C ALA A 281 21.65 -13.99 19.97
N LEU A 282 21.04 -12.84 19.71
CA LEU A 282 20.09 -12.65 18.60
C LEU A 282 20.75 -12.90 17.23
N ILE A 283 21.95 -12.34 17.00
CA ILE A 283 22.71 -12.56 15.77
C ILE A 283 23.08 -14.04 15.57
N ASP A 284 23.39 -14.75 16.66
CA ASP A 284 23.80 -16.15 16.62
C ASP A 284 22.65 -17.10 16.21
N MET A 285 21.39 -16.65 16.30
CA MET A 285 20.22 -17.40 15.82
C MET A 285 20.05 -17.37 14.30
N PHE A 286 20.73 -16.48 13.60
CA PHE A 286 20.69 -16.41 12.15
C PHE A 286 21.68 -17.37 11.52
N THR A 287 21.18 -18.14 10.55
CA THR A 287 22.01 -18.98 9.70
C THR A 287 21.90 -18.52 8.25
N LEU A 288 23.03 -18.59 7.55
CA LEU A 288 23.12 -18.30 6.13
C LEU A 288 23.68 -19.53 5.43
N VAL A 289 22.96 -20.01 4.43
CA VAL A 289 23.37 -21.12 3.58
C VAL A 289 23.24 -20.66 2.14
N VAL A 290 24.25 -20.93 1.32
CA VAL A 290 24.17 -20.76 -0.13
C VAL A 290 24.15 -22.15 -0.73
N ASP A 291 23.06 -22.48 -1.40
CA ASP A 291 22.89 -23.78 -2.06
C ASP A 291 22.21 -23.57 -3.42
N ASN A 292 22.70 -24.26 -4.46
CA ASN A 292 22.17 -24.19 -5.81
C ASN A 292 21.89 -22.75 -6.30
N SER A 293 22.89 -21.87 -6.17
CA SER A 293 22.79 -20.44 -6.53
C SER A 293 21.66 -19.67 -5.82
N THR A 294 21.21 -20.17 -4.67
CA THR A 294 20.16 -19.56 -3.86
C THR A 294 20.71 -19.18 -2.49
N ILE A 295 20.47 -17.94 -2.07
CA ILE A 295 20.81 -17.48 -0.71
C ILE A 295 19.64 -17.82 0.20
N PHE A 296 19.88 -18.65 1.21
CA PHE A 296 18.95 -18.95 2.29
C PHE A 296 19.39 -18.22 3.55
N VAL A 297 18.54 -17.33 4.06
CA VAL A 297 18.71 -16.69 5.37
C VAL A 297 17.58 -17.17 6.27
N SER A 298 17.90 -17.86 7.36
CA SER A 298 16.88 -18.36 8.29
C SER A 298 17.17 -17.91 9.72
N PHE A 299 16.10 -17.71 10.49
CA PHE A 299 16.13 -17.38 11.90
C PHE A 299 15.63 -18.55 12.74
N ASN A 300 16.49 -19.11 13.58
CA ASN A 300 16.11 -20.21 14.45
C ASN A 300 15.48 -19.71 15.75
N ALA A 301 14.15 -19.59 15.76
CA ALA A 301 13.37 -19.18 16.93
C ALA A 301 13.31 -20.23 18.06
N SER A 302 13.89 -21.42 17.88
CA SER A 302 13.77 -22.55 18.82
C SER A 302 14.55 -22.37 20.13
N GLN A 303 15.26 -21.24 20.30
CA GLN A 303 16.20 -21.04 21.40
C GLN A 303 15.92 -19.73 22.16
N LYS A 304 14.96 -19.75 23.09
CA LYS A 304 14.67 -18.67 24.05
C LYS A 304 13.97 -17.43 23.46
N THR A 305 13.15 -16.81 24.30
CA THR A 305 12.61 -15.46 24.11
C THR A 305 13.74 -14.43 24.15
N LEU A 306 14.08 -13.88 22.99
CA LEU A 306 14.91 -12.68 22.89
C LEU A 306 14.08 -11.59 22.21
N GLU A 307 14.05 -10.42 22.85
CA GLU A 307 13.47 -9.20 22.29
C GLU A 307 14.59 -8.30 21.75
N GLY A 308 14.37 -7.73 20.57
CA GLY A 308 15.31 -6.77 20.00
C GLY A 308 14.92 -6.34 18.59
N ASP A 309 15.60 -5.32 18.11
CA ASP A 309 15.46 -4.83 16.74
C ASP A 309 16.35 -5.66 15.84
N VAL A 310 15.84 -6.14 14.69
CA VAL A 310 16.68 -6.78 13.66
C VAL A 310 16.49 -6.10 12.31
N LEU A 311 17.62 -5.92 11.63
CA LEU A 311 17.72 -5.45 10.27
C LEU A 311 18.64 -6.38 9.48
N VAL A 312 18.13 -6.94 8.38
CA VAL A 312 18.86 -7.75 7.40
C VAL A 312 19.04 -6.91 6.14
N GLU A 313 20.27 -6.79 5.66
CA GLU A 313 20.64 -6.06 4.44
C GLU A 313 21.37 -7.02 3.49
N ILE A 314 20.81 -7.25 2.31
CA ILE A 314 21.34 -8.13 1.27
C ILE A 314 21.71 -7.24 0.07
N TYR A 315 22.98 -7.28 -0.33
CA TYR A 315 23.49 -6.53 -1.47
C TYR A 315 23.90 -7.47 -2.58
N LEU A 316 23.32 -7.31 -3.77
CA LEU A 316 23.52 -8.19 -4.91
C LEU A 316 24.29 -7.50 -6.04
N ARG A 317 25.34 -8.17 -6.53
CA ARG A 317 26.10 -7.73 -7.71
C ARG A 317 25.37 -7.94 -9.02
N SER A 318 24.65 -9.05 -9.11
CA SER A 318 23.82 -9.38 -10.26
C SER A 318 22.37 -9.51 -9.80
N PRO A 319 21.40 -9.03 -10.60
CA PRO A 319 19.99 -9.18 -10.27
C PRO A 319 19.57 -10.65 -10.29
N VAL A 320 18.55 -11.00 -9.50
CA VAL A 320 18.02 -12.35 -9.34
C VAL A 320 16.62 -12.48 -9.94
N ALA A 321 16.25 -13.71 -10.31
CA ALA A 321 14.95 -14.01 -10.90
C ALA A 321 13.89 -14.37 -9.85
N ARG A 322 14.29 -14.90 -8.69
CA ARG A 322 13.34 -15.42 -7.70
C ARG A 322 13.61 -14.87 -6.31
N ILE A 323 12.59 -14.36 -5.64
CA ILE A 323 12.69 -13.85 -4.27
C ILE A 323 11.47 -14.36 -3.49
N ALA A 324 11.72 -15.11 -2.42
CA ALA A 324 10.67 -15.67 -1.57
C ALA A 324 10.90 -15.29 -0.10
N MET A 325 9.99 -14.49 0.46
CA MET A 325 10.00 -14.09 1.86
C MET A 325 9.05 -15.03 2.62
N GLN A 326 9.60 -15.94 3.42
CA GLN A 326 8.84 -16.95 4.16
C GLN A 326 8.58 -16.57 5.63
N GLY A 327 9.33 -15.59 6.15
CA GLY A 327 9.18 -15.11 7.52
C GLY A 327 8.13 -14.00 7.66
N SER A 328 8.06 -13.44 8.87
CA SER A 328 7.18 -12.31 9.20
C SER A 328 7.81 -10.93 8.96
N ALA A 329 8.97 -10.87 8.29
CA ALA A 329 9.66 -9.61 8.05
C ALA A 329 8.99 -8.74 6.98
N GLU A 330 9.04 -7.43 7.18
CA GLU A 330 8.81 -6.46 6.11
C GLU A 330 10.03 -6.43 5.19
N ALA A 331 9.85 -6.75 3.91
CA ALA A 331 10.90 -6.82 2.91
C ALA A 331 10.79 -5.71 1.87
N PHE A 332 11.92 -5.10 1.53
CA PHE A 332 12.04 -4.04 0.55
C PHE A 332 13.05 -4.45 -0.53
N LEU A 333 12.57 -4.61 -1.76
CA LEU A 333 13.37 -4.92 -2.93
C LEU A 333 13.55 -3.64 -3.74
N GLU A 334 14.78 -3.14 -3.77
CA GLU A 334 15.11 -1.90 -4.45
C GLU A 334 15.35 -2.09 -5.95
N ALA A 335 15.32 -0.97 -6.68
CA ALA A 335 15.59 -0.96 -8.10
C ALA A 335 16.95 -1.62 -8.45
N GLY A 336 16.92 -2.48 -9.47
CA GLY A 336 18.11 -3.20 -9.97
C GLY A 336 18.40 -4.53 -9.27
N VAL A 337 17.55 -4.98 -8.35
CA VAL A 337 17.62 -6.31 -7.73
C VAL A 337 16.98 -7.40 -8.60
N VAL A 338 15.91 -7.07 -9.32
CA VAL A 338 15.14 -8.03 -10.11
C VAL A 338 15.69 -8.13 -11.53
N LEU A 339 15.81 -9.36 -12.04
CA LEU A 339 16.36 -9.65 -13.38
C LEU A 339 15.37 -9.28 -14.49
N ALA A 340 15.80 -8.43 -15.42
CA ALA A 340 15.01 -8.10 -16.60
C ALA A 340 15.10 -9.18 -17.69
N GLY A 341 14.05 -9.33 -18.49
CA GLY A 341 13.97 -10.24 -19.63
C GLY A 341 13.90 -11.73 -19.28
N ALA A 342 13.64 -12.06 -18.01
CA ALA A 342 13.56 -13.43 -17.49
C ALA A 342 12.18 -13.72 -16.89
N ASP A 343 12.00 -14.95 -16.43
CA ASP A 343 10.88 -15.35 -15.59
C ASP A 343 11.16 -14.93 -14.15
N VAL A 344 10.39 -13.97 -13.66
CA VAL A 344 10.50 -13.37 -12.34
C VAL A 344 9.42 -13.97 -11.42
N ALA A 345 9.82 -14.51 -10.28
CA ALA A 345 8.91 -15.01 -9.26
C ALA A 345 9.16 -14.31 -7.91
N LEU A 346 8.12 -13.66 -7.39
CA LEU A 346 8.15 -12.90 -6.15
C LEU A 346 7.09 -13.48 -5.22
N SER A 347 7.45 -13.83 -4.00
CA SER A 347 6.47 -14.30 -3.04
C SER A 347 6.72 -13.83 -1.62
N THR A 348 5.63 -13.69 -0.88
CA THR A 348 5.63 -13.50 0.57
C THR A 348 4.65 -14.47 1.24
N THR A 349 4.87 -14.76 2.52
CA THR A 349 3.92 -15.44 3.42
C THR A 349 3.39 -14.43 4.43
N ASP A 350 3.93 -14.33 5.64
CA ASP A 350 3.31 -13.53 6.70
C ASP A 350 3.76 -12.07 6.73
N GLY A 351 4.92 -11.78 6.12
CA GLY A 351 5.48 -10.44 6.02
C GLY A 351 5.00 -9.65 4.81
N ASP A 352 5.19 -8.33 4.84
CA ASP A 352 4.91 -7.47 3.70
C ASP A 352 6.12 -7.40 2.75
N LEU A 353 5.85 -7.35 1.45
CA LEU A 353 6.88 -7.31 0.41
C LEU A 353 6.65 -6.09 -0.50
N TYR A 354 7.55 -5.12 -0.42
CA TYR A 354 7.61 -3.99 -1.33
C TYR A 354 8.64 -4.25 -2.44
N VAL A 355 8.26 -4.03 -3.69
CA VAL A 355 9.10 -4.33 -4.86
C VAL A 355 9.14 -3.15 -5.81
N ASP A 356 10.35 -2.65 -6.08
CA ASP A 356 10.59 -1.62 -7.08
C ASP A 356 11.23 -2.19 -8.35
N LEU A 357 10.46 -2.17 -9.45
CA LEU A 357 10.87 -2.61 -10.78
C LEU A 357 11.33 -1.45 -11.68
N ALA A 358 11.76 -0.31 -11.12
CA ALA A 358 12.17 0.86 -11.92
C ALA A 358 13.25 0.59 -12.99
N ASN A 359 14.08 -0.45 -12.82
CA ASN A 359 15.12 -0.84 -13.79
C ASN A 359 14.71 -2.01 -14.69
N VAL A 360 13.48 -2.49 -14.59
CA VAL A 360 12.98 -3.63 -15.37
C VAL A 360 12.01 -3.13 -16.44
N THR A 361 12.48 -3.12 -17.68
CA THR A 361 11.68 -2.67 -18.84
C THR A 361 10.85 -3.78 -19.47
N ASN A 362 11.32 -5.02 -19.38
CA ASN A 362 10.69 -6.19 -19.96
C ASN A 362 10.89 -7.39 -19.06
N VAL A 363 9.91 -8.29 -19.03
CA VAL A 363 9.94 -9.59 -18.34
C VAL A 363 9.27 -10.63 -19.24
N SER A 364 9.71 -11.88 -19.18
CA SER A 364 9.03 -12.97 -19.89
C SER A 364 7.77 -13.35 -19.11
N SER A 365 7.94 -13.71 -17.85
CA SER A 365 6.85 -13.97 -16.91
C SER A 365 7.10 -13.20 -15.61
N LEU A 366 6.05 -12.60 -15.04
CA LEU A 366 6.09 -12.00 -13.70
C LEU A 366 5.02 -12.65 -12.83
N ALA A 367 5.44 -13.56 -11.96
CA ALA A 367 4.58 -14.20 -10.97
C ALA A 367 4.78 -13.52 -9.61
N VAL A 368 3.68 -13.02 -9.03
CA VAL A 368 3.65 -12.40 -7.70
C VAL A 368 2.64 -13.13 -6.84
N THR A 369 3.08 -13.68 -5.72
CA THR A 369 2.24 -14.46 -4.82
C THR A 369 2.28 -13.93 -3.39
N ALA A 370 1.13 -13.59 -2.84
CA ALA A 370 0.96 -13.28 -1.42
C ALA A 370 0.25 -14.46 -0.73
N ASN A 371 0.97 -15.25 0.05
CA ASN A 371 0.40 -16.36 0.81
C ASN A 371 0.11 -15.91 2.25
N GLY A 372 -0.79 -16.55 3.00
CA GLY A 372 -1.00 -16.20 4.40
C GLY A 372 -1.58 -14.78 4.59
N ILE A 373 -1.01 -13.99 5.49
CA ILE A 373 -1.52 -12.65 5.84
C ILE A 373 -0.70 -11.49 5.25
N GLY A 374 0.47 -11.77 4.69
CA GLY A 374 1.40 -10.77 4.18
C GLY A 374 0.93 -10.18 2.84
N SER A 375 1.27 -8.92 2.60
CA SER A 375 0.85 -8.19 1.41
C SER A 375 2.01 -7.86 0.48
N VAL A 376 1.75 -7.74 -0.83
CA VAL A 376 2.76 -7.33 -1.81
C VAL A 376 2.38 -5.98 -2.41
N GLN A 377 3.34 -5.05 -2.41
CA GLN A 377 3.24 -3.81 -3.14
C GLN A 377 4.27 -3.77 -4.26
N LEU A 378 3.80 -3.75 -5.50
CA LEU A 378 4.64 -3.81 -6.70
C LEU A 378 4.64 -2.45 -7.42
N LEU A 379 5.82 -1.88 -7.66
CA LEU A 379 6.01 -0.67 -8.47
C LEU A 379 6.67 -1.00 -9.81
N GLY A 380 5.84 -1.16 -10.84
CA GLY A 380 6.23 -1.42 -12.22
C GLY A 380 6.17 -0.19 -13.13
N LYS A 381 6.66 0.97 -12.68
CA LYS A 381 6.56 2.22 -13.47
C LYS A 381 7.28 2.15 -14.82
N SER A 382 8.43 1.48 -14.86
CA SER A 382 9.26 1.33 -16.06
C SER A 382 8.95 0.08 -16.87
N LEU A 383 8.04 -0.78 -16.41
CA LEU A 383 7.69 -2.00 -17.10
C LEU A 383 6.90 -1.67 -18.38
N VAL A 384 7.49 -1.94 -19.53
CA VAL A 384 6.91 -1.65 -20.85
C VAL A 384 6.29 -2.91 -21.45
N ARG A 385 6.89 -4.08 -21.23
CA ARG A 385 6.43 -5.34 -21.84
C ARG A 385 6.51 -6.51 -20.86
N ALA A 386 5.45 -7.31 -20.80
CA ALA A 386 5.48 -8.63 -20.17
C ALA A 386 4.79 -9.64 -21.08
N ASP A 387 5.32 -10.85 -21.23
CA ASP A 387 4.55 -11.90 -21.94
C ASP A 387 3.47 -12.46 -21.00
N SER A 388 3.78 -12.72 -19.73
CA SER A 388 2.80 -13.11 -18.70
C SER A 388 2.95 -12.30 -17.42
N VAL A 389 1.84 -11.90 -16.80
CA VAL A 389 1.77 -11.35 -15.45
C VAL A 389 0.74 -12.14 -14.67
N ALA A 390 1.13 -12.76 -13.55
CA ALA A 390 0.26 -13.52 -12.67
C ALA A 390 0.33 -12.93 -11.26
N LEU A 391 -0.79 -12.42 -10.76
CA LEU A 391 -0.94 -11.91 -9.40
C LEU A 391 -1.85 -12.86 -8.63
N GLN A 392 -1.36 -13.47 -7.55
CA GLN A 392 -2.10 -14.46 -6.80
C GLN A 392 -2.06 -14.21 -5.30
N THR A 393 -3.23 -14.10 -4.66
CA THR A 393 -3.33 -14.13 -3.19
C THR A 393 -3.85 -15.50 -2.75
N ILE A 394 -3.20 -16.09 -1.74
CA ILE A 394 -3.60 -17.34 -1.09
C ILE A 394 -3.64 -17.11 0.42
N GLY A 395 -4.75 -16.54 0.89
CA GLY A 395 -4.93 -16.22 2.31
C GLY A 395 -5.68 -14.91 2.49
N ASP A 396 -5.31 -14.15 3.51
CA ASP A 396 -5.92 -12.86 3.86
C ASP A 396 -5.05 -11.66 3.41
N GLY A 397 -3.85 -11.92 2.87
CA GLY A 397 -2.94 -10.91 2.32
C GLY A 397 -3.43 -10.28 1.01
N SER A 398 -2.91 -9.10 0.66
CA SER A 398 -3.34 -8.35 -0.53
C SER A 398 -2.18 -8.04 -1.48
N ILE A 399 -2.46 -7.94 -2.78
CA ILE A 399 -1.50 -7.47 -3.78
C ILE A 399 -1.96 -6.14 -4.33
N VAL A 400 -1.07 -5.14 -4.29
CA VAL A 400 -1.28 -3.83 -4.92
C VAL A 400 -0.18 -3.60 -5.96
N ALA A 401 -0.56 -3.56 -7.24
CA ALA A 401 0.36 -3.34 -8.34
C ALA A 401 0.16 -1.95 -8.97
N PHE A 402 1.22 -1.15 -9.04
CA PHE A 402 1.28 0.13 -9.72
C PHE A 402 2.11 -0.01 -10.99
N LEU A 403 1.46 -0.08 -12.13
CA LEU A 403 2.08 -0.26 -13.45
C LEU A 403 2.08 1.05 -14.22
N GLY A 404 3.13 1.29 -15.02
CA GLY A 404 3.20 2.45 -15.90
C GLY A 404 2.31 2.32 -17.14
N THR A 405 2.93 2.45 -18.31
CA THR A 405 2.34 2.06 -19.59
C THR A 405 2.94 0.74 -20.03
N ALA A 406 2.15 -0.34 -20.04
CA ALA A 406 2.64 -1.68 -20.31
C ALA A 406 1.80 -2.42 -21.36
N THR A 407 2.46 -3.26 -22.15
CA THR A 407 1.83 -4.26 -23.01
C THR A 407 2.04 -5.64 -22.40
N VAL A 408 0.95 -6.36 -22.16
CA VAL A 408 0.96 -7.68 -21.53
C VAL A 408 0.25 -8.68 -22.45
N THR A 409 0.87 -9.83 -22.75
CA THR A 409 0.16 -10.84 -23.56
C THR A 409 -0.91 -11.53 -22.71
N GLU A 410 -0.54 -12.06 -21.56
CA GLU A 410 -1.44 -12.74 -20.62
C GLU A 410 -1.38 -12.07 -19.24
N PHE A 411 -2.52 -11.58 -18.76
CA PHE A 411 -2.64 -11.03 -17.41
C PHE A 411 -3.62 -11.90 -16.62
N SER A 412 -3.14 -12.53 -15.55
CA SER A 412 -3.94 -13.36 -14.65
C SER A 412 -3.94 -12.77 -13.25
N SER A 413 -5.11 -12.62 -12.67
CA SER A 413 -5.31 -12.23 -11.27
C SER A 413 -6.17 -13.27 -10.58
N HIS A 414 -5.69 -13.81 -9.46
CA HIS A 414 -6.35 -14.89 -8.73
C HIS A 414 -6.39 -14.56 -7.23
N ALA A 415 -7.59 -14.33 -6.72
CA ALA A 415 -7.84 -14.07 -5.31
C ALA A 415 -8.39 -15.34 -4.64
N VAL A 416 -7.63 -15.96 -3.75
CA VAL A 416 -8.05 -17.15 -3.00
C VAL A 416 -8.23 -16.81 -1.53
N THR A 417 -9.30 -17.30 -0.92
CA THR A 417 -9.66 -17.02 0.48
C THR A 417 -10.13 -15.57 0.66
N ARG A 418 -9.46 -14.68 1.40
CA ARG A 418 -9.92 -13.29 1.66
C ARG A 418 -9.04 -12.21 1.04
N GLY A 419 -8.02 -12.60 0.29
CA GLY A 419 -7.05 -11.66 -0.25
C GLY A 419 -7.59 -10.84 -1.41
N ASP A 420 -7.10 -9.61 -1.55
CA ASP A 420 -7.51 -8.69 -2.60
C ASP A 420 -6.37 -8.44 -3.60
N VAL A 421 -6.72 -8.20 -4.87
CA VAL A 421 -5.78 -7.79 -5.92
C VAL A 421 -6.22 -6.45 -6.50
N HIS A 422 -5.40 -5.43 -6.31
CA HIS A 422 -5.63 -4.10 -6.86
C HIS A 422 -4.55 -3.76 -7.89
N VAL A 423 -4.98 -3.40 -9.10
CA VAL A 423 -4.10 -2.99 -10.18
C VAL A 423 -4.39 -1.53 -10.54
N TYR A 424 -3.37 -0.71 -10.39
CA TYR A 424 -3.34 0.69 -10.79
C TYR A 424 -2.43 0.81 -12.00
N SER A 425 -2.92 1.42 -13.07
CA SER A 425 -2.11 1.65 -14.25
C SER A 425 -2.35 3.02 -14.86
N GLN A 426 -1.40 3.50 -15.68
CA GLN A 426 -1.63 4.63 -16.57
C GLN A 426 -2.30 4.15 -17.87
N SER A 427 -1.69 3.14 -18.50
CA SER A 427 -2.21 2.52 -19.72
C SER A 427 -1.81 1.05 -19.81
N LEU A 428 -2.79 0.14 -19.95
CA LEU A 428 -2.54 -1.30 -20.14
C LEU A 428 -3.09 -1.80 -21.47
N ASN A 429 -2.25 -2.44 -22.27
CA ASN A 429 -2.68 -3.16 -23.46
C ASN A 429 -2.50 -4.67 -23.24
N ILE A 430 -3.60 -5.40 -23.09
CA ILE A 430 -3.61 -6.80 -22.67
C ILE A 430 -4.14 -7.68 -23.79
N SER A 431 -3.49 -8.79 -24.17
CA SER A 431 -4.09 -9.67 -25.19
C SER A 431 -5.18 -10.56 -24.58
N SER A 432 -4.89 -11.19 -23.44
CA SER A 432 -5.81 -12.04 -22.68
C SER A 432 -5.79 -11.65 -21.19
N LEU A 433 -6.94 -11.28 -20.64
CA LEU A 433 -7.15 -10.94 -19.24
C LEU A 433 -7.96 -12.06 -18.56
N SER A 434 -7.47 -12.62 -17.46
CA SER A 434 -8.17 -13.61 -16.64
C SER A 434 -8.24 -13.14 -15.20
N SER A 435 -9.43 -13.12 -14.61
CA SER A 435 -9.66 -12.78 -13.21
C SER A 435 -10.50 -13.83 -12.51
N THR A 436 -9.95 -14.43 -11.46
CA THR A 436 -10.57 -15.54 -10.72
C THR A 436 -10.68 -15.19 -9.24
N VAL A 437 -11.87 -15.32 -8.67
CA VAL A 437 -12.09 -15.18 -7.22
C VAL A 437 -12.60 -16.50 -6.66
N GLU A 438 -11.83 -17.11 -5.77
CA GLU A 438 -12.12 -18.38 -5.08
C GLU A 438 -12.11 -18.15 -3.56
N GLY A 439 -13.22 -17.66 -3.03
CA GLY A 439 -13.32 -17.26 -1.62
C GLY A 439 -14.02 -15.91 -1.47
N SER A 440 -13.73 -15.17 -0.42
CA SER A 440 -14.30 -13.87 -0.09
C SER A 440 -13.39 -12.64 -0.33
N GLY A 441 -12.64 -12.60 -1.44
CA GLY A 441 -11.76 -11.48 -1.83
C GLY A 441 -12.28 -10.69 -3.04
N GLY A 442 -11.51 -9.71 -3.49
CA GLY A 442 -11.84 -8.85 -4.64
C GLY A 442 -10.68 -8.64 -5.60
N ILE A 443 -11.02 -8.41 -6.87
CA ILE A 443 -10.04 -8.02 -7.91
C ILE A 443 -10.52 -6.71 -8.52
N ALA A 444 -9.68 -5.68 -8.53
CA ALA A 444 -10.04 -4.38 -9.07
C ALA A 444 -8.92 -3.75 -9.91
N PHE A 445 -9.25 -3.37 -11.14
CA PHE A 445 -8.43 -2.52 -12.01
C PHE A 445 -8.87 -1.07 -11.81
N ALA A 446 -8.32 -0.46 -10.77
CA ALA A 446 -8.88 0.74 -10.14
C ALA A 446 -8.59 2.04 -10.88
N SER A 447 -7.54 2.12 -11.71
CA SER A 447 -7.16 3.36 -12.40
C SER A 447 -6.63 3.15 -13.82
N GLY A 448 -6.67 4.25 -14.58
CA GLY A 448 -6.12 4.35 -15.92
C GLY A 448 -7.11 3.93 -17.00
N ARG A 449 -6.56 3.74 -18.20
CA ARG A 449 -7.29 3.23 -19.35
C ARG A 449 -6.58 1.98 -19.85
N GLY A 450 -7.33 0.95 -20.20
CA GLY A 450 -6.73 -0.19 -20.87
C GLY A 450 -7.55 -0.67 -22.04
N THR A 451 -6.93 -1.47 -22.88
CA THR A 451 -7.60 -2.27 -23.90
C THR A 451 -7.25 -3.72 -23.69
N CYS A 452 -8.22 -4.61 -23.93
CA CYS A 452 -7.90 -6.03 -24.02
C CYS A 452 -8.49 -6.75 -25.22
N GLY A 453 -7.86 -7.85 -25.64
CA GLY A 453 -8.41 -8.74 -26.66
C GLY A 453 -9.61 -9.53 -26.11
N SER A 454 -9.33 -10.42 -25.16
CA SER A 454 -10.34 -11.24 -24.49
C SER A 454 -10.22 -11.16 -22.99
N GLU A 455 -11.36 -11.18 -22.32
CA GLU A 455 -11.48 -11.24 -20.87
C GLU A 455 -12.23 -12.50 -20.43
N LEU A 456 -11.71 -13.16 -19.39
CA LEU A 456 -12.37 -14.23 -18.65
C LEU A 456 -12.50 -13.82 -17.18
N VAL A 457 -13.72 -13.83 -16.66
CA VAL A 457 -14.00 -13.62 -15.23
C VAL A 457 -14.62 -14.89 -14.66
N VAL A 458 -14.10 -15.37 -13.53
CA VAL A 458 -14.64 -16.52 -12.79
C VAL A 458 -14.83 -16.14 -11.32
N ILE A 459 -16.06 -16.26 -10.82
CA ILE A 459 -16.39 -16.01 -9.41
C ILE A 459 -16.97 -17.28 -8.79
N SER A 460 -16.20 -17.87 -7.87
CA SER A 460 -16.51 -19.10 -7.14
C SER A 460 -16.35 -18.84 -5.64
N GLY A 461 -17.12 -17.89 -5.11
CA GLY A 461 -17.06 -17.45 -3.71
C GLY A 461 -17.81 -16.14 -3.48
N VAL A 462 -17.52 -15.41 -2.39
CA VAL A 462 -18.14 -14.12 -2.04
C VAL A 462 -17.25 -12.93 -2.41
N GLY A 463 -17.25 -12.49 -3.67
CA GLY A 463 -16.29 -11.47 -4.08
C GLY A 463 -16.60 -10.80 -5.40
N ASN A 464 -15.98 -9.65 -5.62
CA ASN A 464 -16.25 -8.79 -6.77
C ASN A 464 -15.05 -8.76 -7.71
N VAL A 465 -15.32 -8.63 -9.01
CA VAL A 465 -14.30 -8.40 -10.05
C VAL A 465 -14.67 -7.12 -10.79
N GLU A 466 -13.81 -6.12 -10.68
CA GLU A 466 -13.99 -4.79 -11.28
C GLU A 466 -12.91 -4.52 -12.33
N THR A 467 -13.23 -4.78 -13.59
CA THR A 467 -12.33 -4.59 -14.75
C THR A 467 -12.85 -3.52 -15.71
N ALA A 468 -13.91 -2.81 -15.33
CA ALA A 468 -14.60 -1.77 -16.10
C ALA A 468 -13.71 -0.67 -16.70
N ARG A 469 -12.46 -0.51 -16.26
CA ARG A 469 -11.49 0.45 -16.81
C ARG A 469 -10.70 -0.10 -18.02
N ILE A 470 -10.82 -1.39 -18.29
CA ILE A 470 -10.17 -2.08 -19.40
C ILE A 470 -11.23 -2.40 -20.47
N LEU A 471 -11.13 -1.74 -21.63
CA LEU A 471 -12.04 -1.98 -22.75
C LEU A 471 -11.61 -3.24 -23.52
N CYS A 472 -12.31 -4.34 -23.31
CA CYS A 472 -12.04 -5.59 -23.98
C CYS A 472 -12.84 -5.75 -25.29
N VAL A 473 -12.35 -6.55 -26.24
CA VAL A 473 -13.17 -6.88 -27.44
C VAL A 473 -14.29 -7.84 -27.03
N LYS A 474 -13.93 -8.90 -26.30
CA LYS A 474 -14.85 -9.94 -25.82
C LYS A 474 -14.65 -10.18 -24.33
N ALA A 475 -15.74 -10.35 -23.60
CA ALA A 475 -15.71 -10.75 -22.19
C ALA A 475 -16.59 -11.98 -21.96
N MET A 476 -16.07 -12.95 -21.23
CA MET A 476 -16.77 -14.16 -20.81
C MET A 476 -16.79 -14.23 -19.29
N ILE A 477 -17.98 -14.24 -18.72
CA ILE A 477 -18.18 -14.19 -17.27
C ILE A 477 -18.82 -15.49 -16.80
N LYS A 478 -18.19 -16.14 -15.83
CA LYS A 478 -18.66 -17.34 -15.15
C LYS A 478 -18.88 -17.02 -13.68
N ILE A 479 -20.10 -17.25 -13.19
CA ILE A 479 -20.41 -17.14 -11.77
C ILE A 479 -20.98 -18.49 -11.35
N ASP A 480 -20.21 -19.23 -10.56
CA ASP A 480 -20.59 -20.57 -10.11
C ASP A 480 -21.74 -20.53 -9.10
N TYR A 481 -22.29 -21.70 -8.74
CA TYR A 481 -23.39 -21.80 -7.77
C TYR A 481 -23.05 -21.22 -6.38
N SER A 482 -21.77 -21.26 -6.00
CA SER A 482 -21.24 -20.64 -4.78
C SER A 482 -20.93 -19.15 -4.95
N GLY A 483 -20.90 -18.64 -6.18
CA GLY A 483 -20.53 -17.28 -6.55
C GLY A 483 -21.57 -16.24 -6.12
N ARG A 484 -21.23 -15.45 -5.10
CA ARG A 484 -21.96 -14.28 -4.61
C ARG A 484 -21.10 -13.05 -4.80
N GLY A 485 -21.33 -12.32 -5.87
CA GLY A 485 -20.67 -11.03 -6.08
C GLY A 485 -20.82 -10.56 -7.50
N ASP A 486 -20.30 -9.38 -7.75
CA ASP A 486 -20.57 -8.65 -8.97
C ASP A 486 -19.33 -8.62 -9.86
N ALA A 487 -19.54 -8.94 -11.14
CA ALA A 487 -18.55 -8.75 -12.19
C ALA A 487 -18.89 -7.47 -12.96
N ILE A 488 -18.05 -6.44 -12.85
CA ILE A 488 -18.20 -5.17 -13.56
C ILE A 488 -17.15 -5.08 -14.66
N VAL A 489 -17.58 -5.31 -15.90
CA VAL A 489 -16.69 -5.43 -17.08
C VAL A 489 -16.94 -4.34 -18.12
N GLN A 490 -16.06 -4.21 -19.10
CA GLN A 490 -16.31 -3.36 -20.27
C GLN A 490 -15.90 -4.10 -21.56
N ALA A 491 -16.86 -4.31 -22.48
CA ALA A 491 -16.59 -4.97 -23.76
C ALA A 491 -17.23 -4.24 -24.95
N SER A 492 -16.53 -4.18 -26.10
CA SER A 492 -17.04 -3.53 -27.31
C SER A 492 -17.88 -4.45 -28.20
N GLU A 493 -17.47 -5.71 -28.38
CA GLU A 493 -18.12 -6.62 -29.34
C GLU A 493 -19.13 -7.54 -28.64
N GLN A 494 -18.68 -8.30 -27.64
CA GLN A 494 -19.49 -9.38 -27.08
C GLN A 494 -19.25 -9.57 -25.57
N ILE A 495 -20.36 -9.72 -24.84
CA ILE A 495 -20.37 -10.29 -23.49
C ILE A 495 -21.09 -11.64 -23.54
N THR A 496 -20.45 -12.69 -22.99
CA THR A 496 -21.08 -14.00 -22.75
C THR A 496 -21.09 -14.30 -21.26
N THR A 497 -22.14 -14.97 -20.78
CA THR A 497 -22.33 -15.24 -19.35
C THR A 497 -22.75 -16.69 -19.12
N ASP A 498 -22.13 -17.36 -18.14
CA ASP A 498 -22.61 -18.60 -17.51
C ASP A 498 -22.78 -18.30 -16.01
N VAL A 499 -23.94 -17.75 -15.65
CA VAL A 499 -24.27 -17.33 -14.28
C VAL A 499 -25.22 -18.35 -13.67
N ARG A 500 -24.74 -19.05 -12.66
CA ARG A 500 -25.47 -20.09 -11.92
C ARG A 500 -25.75 -19.68 -10.47
N GLY A 501 -24.90 -18.81 -9.92
CA GLY A 501 -25.05 -18.23 -8.58
C GLY A 501 -25.92 -16.96 -8.54
N PRO A 502 -26.08 -16.35 -7.35
CA PRO A 502 -26.82 -15.10 -7.15
C PRO A 502 -26.06 -13.82 -7.52
N GLY A 503 -24.82 -13.91 -8.00
CA GLY A 503 -24.03 -12.74 -8.44
C GLY A 503 -24.59 -12.03 -9.67
N ASN A 504 -24.17 -10.78 -9.88
CA ASN A 504 -24.59 -9.96 -11.02
C ASN A 504 -23.45 -9.75 -12.03
N VAL A 505 -23.84 -9.50 -13.28
CA VAL A 505 -22.91 -9.11 -14.35
C VAL A 505 -23.33 -7.75 -14.87
N LEU A 506 -22.46 -6.76 -14.63
CA LEU A 506 -22.66 -5.37 -14.97
C LEU A 506 -21.67 -4.99 -16.07
N TYR A 507 -22.09 -4.11 -16.98
CA TYR A 507 -21.19 -3.55 -17.99
C TYR A 507 -21.11 -2.03 -17.85
N PHE A 508 -19.95 -1.47 -18.15
CA PHE A 508 -19.67 -0.05 -17.99
C PHE A 508 -19.48 0.69 -19.33
N ASN A 509 -19.95 1.94 -19.39
CA ASN A 509 -19.70 2.96 -20.43
C ASN A 509 -20.22 2.64 -21.86
N THR A 510 -19.80 1.52 -22.45
CA THR A 510 -20.18 1.13 -23.83
C THR A 510 -21.09 -0.09 -23.79
N THR A 511 -22.26 0.00 -24.44
CA THR A 511 -23.11 -1.18 -24.65
C THR A 511 -22.46 -2.12 -25.67
N PRO A 512 -22.19 -3.39 -25.33
CA PRO A 512 -21.62 -4.34 -26.27
C PRO A 512 -22.58 -4.63 -27.42
N ALA A 513 -22.05 -4.91 -28.62
CA ALA A 513 -22.87 -5.22 -29.79
C ALA A 513 -23.71 -6.50 -29.62
N LYS A 514 -23.20 -7.47 -28.84
CA LYS A 514 -23.87 -8.72 -28.48
C LYS A 514 -23.80 -8.95 -26.98
N TYR A 515 -24.94 -9.15 -26.34
CA TYR A 515 -25.04 -9.59 -24.95
C TYR A 515 -26.23 -10.53 -24.77
N PRO A 516 -26.26 -11.37 -23.74
CA PRO A 516 -27.28 -12.39 -23.58
C PRO A 516 -28.67 -11.76 -23.37
N ALA A 517 -29.67 -12.22 -24.12
CA ALA A 517 -31.05 -11.73 -24.03
C ALA A 517 -31.79 -12.17 -22.74
N TYR A 518 -31.20 -13.08 -21.96
CA TYR A 518 -31.84 -13.66 -20.77
C TYR A 518 -31.85 -12.66 -19.60
N LYS A 519 -33.05 -12.16 -19.27
CA LYS A 519 -33.31 -11.14 -18.24
C LYS A 519 -33.24 -11.61 -16.78
N LYS A 520 -32.91 -12.87 -16.51
CA LYS A 520 -33.03 -13.42 -15.14
C LYS A 520 -31.94 -12.92 -14.18
N HIS A 521 -30.83 -12.43 -14.74
CA HIS A 521 -29.75 -11.75 -14.02
C HIS A 521 -29.68 -10.33 -14.59
N PHE A 522 -29.90 -9.32 -13.74
CA PHE A 522 -30.17 -7.96 -14.16
C PHE A 522 -28.91 -7.31 -14.76
N TYR A 523 -29.01 -6.84 -16.00
CA TYR A 523 -28.03 -5.93 -16.59
C TYR A 523 -28.46 -4.51 -16.23
N GLU A 524 -27.97 -4.00 -15.11
CA GLU A 524 -28.10 -2.59 -14.80
C GLU A 524 -26.89 -1.85 -15.36
N THR A 525 -27.13 -0.73 -16.06
CA THR A 525 -26.06 0.19 -16.40
C THR A 525 -25.56 0.82 -15.11
N HIS A 526 -24.45 0.34 -14.60
CA HIS A 526 -23.83 0.93 -13.43
C HIS A 526 -23.09 2.19 -13.87
N GLU A 527 -23.61 3.36 -13.51
CA GLU A 527 -22.82 4.58 -13.56
C GLU A 527 -21.81 4.45 -12.40
N LEU A 528 -20.59 4.03 -12.71
CA LEU A 528 -19.52 4.08 -11.71
C LEU A 528 -19.50 5.48 -11.12
N GLU A 529 -19.33 5.61 -9.81
CA GLU A 529 -18.89 6.87 -9.18
C GLU A 529 -17.43 7.20 -9.60
N ALA A 530 -17.09 6.99 -10.87
CA ALA A 530 -15.82 7.24 -11.51
C ALA A 530 -15.42 8.72 -11.43
N GLN A 531 -16.37 9.62 -11.15
CA GLN A 531 -16.08 11.02 -10.82
C GLN A 531 -15.59 11.23 -9.38
N LYS A 532 -15.78 10.27 -8.45
CA LYS A 532 -15.28 10.37 -7.07
C LYS A 532 -13.88 9.81 -6.87
N LEU A 533 -13.49 8.79 -7.64
CA LEU A 533 -12.10 8.32 -7.69
C LEU A 533 -11.31 9.26 -8.60
N ASN A 534 -10.97 10.42 -8.04
CA ASN A 534 -10.08 11.38 -8.67
C ASN A 534 -8.75 10.68 -8.97
N GLU A 535 -8.44 10.42 -10.25
CA GLU A 535 -7.19 9.75 -10.66
C GLU A 535 -5.95 10.49 -10.14
N SER A 536 -6.06 11.80 -9.88
CA SER A 536 -5.00 12.59 -9.25
C SER A 536 -4.81 12.33 -7.74
N ALA A 537 -5.74 11.63 -7.09
CA ALA A 537 -5.62 11.18 -5.71
C ALA A 537 -4.82 9.86 -5.58
N VAL A 538 -4.61 9.12 -6.68
CA VAL A 538 -3.72 7.96 -6.69
C VAL A 538 -2.28 8.47 -6.79
N ALA A 539 -1.69 8.78 -5.63
CA ALA A 539 -0.29 9.17 -5.55
C ALA A 539 0.61 7.93 -5.72
N TRP A 540 1.65 8.06 -6.54
CA TRP A 540 2.72 7.06 -6.56
C TRP A 540 3.39 7.03 -5.18
N PRO A 541 3.63 5.83 -4.62
CA PRO A 541 4.35 5.68 -3.37
C PRO A 541 5.76 6.30 -3.48
N SER A 542 6.22 6.94 -2.40
CA SER A 542 7.58 7.48 -2.30
C SER A 542 8.60 6.36 -2.03
N GLU A 543 9.86 6.57 -2.42
CA GLU A 543 10.95 5.65 -2.07
C GLU A 543 11.08 5.45 -0.54
N HIS A 544 11.37 4.22 -0.12
CA HIS A 544 11.55 3.85 1.29
C HIS A 544 13.02 3.97 1.72
N THR A 545 13.25 4.47 2.94
CA THR A 545 14.58 4.48 3.58
C THR A 545 14.71 3.35 4.60
N PRO A 546 15.85 2.66 4.70
CA PRO A 546 16.03 1.61 5.70
C PRO A 546 16.00 2.13 7.12
N GLN A 547 15.07 1.60 7.92
CA GLN A 547 14.98 1.81 9.35
C GLN A 547 14.79 0.47 10.03
N SER A 548 15.36 0.26 11.22
CA SER A 548 15.14 -0.96 12.00
C SER A 548 13.69 -1.05 12.49
N PHE A 549 13.28 -2.27 12.80
CA PHE A 549 11.96 -2.57 13.39
C PHE A 549 12.16 -3.41 14.65
N GLN A 550 11.39 -3.10 15.69
CA GLN A 550 11.43 -3.81 16.96
C GLN A 550 10.69 -5.13 16.87
N ILE A 551 11.38 -6.21 17.18
CA ILE A 551 10.82 -7.56 17.18
C ILE A 551 10.66 -7.98 18.63
N THR A 552 9.42 -8.16 19.04
CA THR A 552 9.11 -8.87 20.28
C THR A 552 8.80 -10.32 19.90
N VAL A 553 9.79 -11.21 20.00
CA VAL A 553 9.52 -12.66 19.95
C VAL A 553 8.96 -13.07 21.31
N THR A 554 7.67 -12.87 21.50
CA THR A 554 6.95 -13.54 22.58
C THR A 554 6.81 -15.01 22.22
N GLU A 555 7.54 -15.89 22.91
CA GLU A 555 7.09 -17.29 23.00
C GLU A 555 5.64 -17.24 23.50
N GLY A 556 4.76 -17.94 22.78
CA GLY A 556 3.36 -18.07 23.12
C GLY A 556 3.18 -18.49 24.58
N GLY A 557 2.86 -17.50 25.39
CA GLY A 557 2.13 -17.64 26.63
C GLY A 557 0.91 -16.71 26.64
N SER A 558 0.38 -16.34 25.46
CA SER A 558 -1.05 -16.02 25.45
C SER A 558 -1.74 -17.32 25.84
N TRP A 559 -2.46 -17.35 26.95
CA TRP A 559 -3.20 -18.54 27.41
C TRP A 559 -4.14 -19.11 26.33
N LEU A 560 -4.42 -18.34 25.27
CA LEU A 560 -5.17 -18.77 24.09
C LEU A 560 -4.35 -19.58 23.07
N SER A 561 -3.02 -19.46 23.01
CA SER A 561 -2.20 -20.22 22.04
C SER A 561 -1.89 -21.65 22.48
N THR A 562 -2.12 -21.99 23.76
CA THR A 562 -2.08 -23.37 24.28
C THR A 562 -3.40 -24.12 24.10
N VAL A 563 -4.45 -23.42 23.71
CA VAL A 563 -5.76 -24.02 23.40
C VAL A 563 -5.67 -24.47 21.96
N SER A 564 -5.62 -25.79 21.73
CA SER A 564 -5.66 -26.32 20.36
C SER A 564 -6.95 -25.87 19.68
N VAL A 565 -7.00 -25.86 18.34
CA VAL A 565 -8.26 -25.56 17.60
C VAL A 565 -9.40 -26.46 18.09
N GLU A 566 -9.07 -27.69 18.47
CA GLU A 566 -10.01 -28.64 19.05
C GLU A 566 -10.48 -28.24 20.47
N ASP A 567 -9.61 -27.66 21.29
CA ASP A 567 -10.00 -27.09 22.59
C ASP A 567 -10.80 -25.79 22.43
N LEU A 568 -10.57 -25.01 21.37
CA LEU A 568 -11.35 -23.80 21.08
C LEU A 568 -12.79 -24.18 20.70
N ASP A 569 -12.96 -25.21 19.88
CA ASP A 569 -14.27 -25.77 19.56
C ASP A 569 -14.97 -26.31 20.82
N HIS A 570 -14.24 -26.98 21.72
CA HIS A 570 -14.80 -27.41 23.01
C HIS A 570 -15.20 -26.23 23.90
N ILE A 571 -14.42 -25.14 23.94
CA ILE A 571 -14.75 -23.93 24.70
C ILE A 571 -16.00 -23.26 24.12
N ILE A 572 -16.10 -23.13 22.79
CA ILE A 572 -17.29 -22.58 22.12
C ILE A 572 -18.51 -23.46 22.40
N LEU A 573 -18.36 -24.79 22.30
CA LEU A 573 -19.45 -25.74 22.53
C LEU A 573 -19.89 -25.76 24.01
N MET A 574 -18.96 -25.67 24.96
CA MET A 574 -19.26 -25.49 26.38
C MET A 574 -19.92 -24.15 26.67
N GLY A 575 -19.50 -23.07 26.00
CA GLY A 575 -20.15 -21.76 26.06
C GLY A 575 -21.60 -21.82 25.56
N CYS A 576 -21.85 -22.49 24.44
CA CYS A 576 -23.19 -22.74 23.91
C CYS A 576 -24.05 -23.60 24.86
N LEU A 577 -23.50 -24.67 25.43
CA LEU A 577 -24.20 -25.51 26.41
C LEU A 577 -24.55 -24.73 27.69
N PHE A 578 -23.63 -23.90 28.19
CA PHE A 578 -23.86 -23.06 29.36
C PHE A 578 -24.96 -22.02 29.09
N PHE A 579 -24.95 -21.40 27.91
CA PHE A 579 -25.99 -20.46 27.49
C PHE A 579 -27.37 -21.13 27.40
N LEU A 580 -27.45 -22.35 26.85
CA LEU A 580 -28.69 -23.14 26.83
C LEU A 580 -29.17 -23.52 28.23
N LEU A 581 -28.26 -23.85 29.15
CA LEU A 581 -28.59 -24.14 30.55
C LEU A 581 -29.13 -22.90 31.27
N LEU A 582 -28.59 -21.71 31.01
CA LEU A 582 -29.12 -20.45 31.53
C LEU A 582 -30.52 -20.15 30.98
N ILE A 583 -30.78 -20.40 29.70
CA ILE A 583 -32.12 -20.28 29.11
C ILE A 583 -33.09 -21.25 29.79
N LEU A 584 -32.69 -22.50 30.02
CA LEU A 584 -33.53 -23.49 30.68
C LEU A 584 -33.85 -23.10 32.14
N LEU A 585 -32.85 -22.65 32.90
CA LEU A 585 -33.05 -22.13 34.26
C LEU A 585 -33.99 -20.92 34.28
N TYR A 586 -33.85 -20.01 33.31
CA TYR A 586 -34.75 -18.87 33.18
C TYR A 586 -36.20 -19.28 32.89
N ILE A 587 -36.40 -20.28 32.02
CA ILE A 587 -37.73 -20.85 31.73
C ILE A 587 -38.31 -21.50 32.99
N LEU A 588 -37.54 -22.33 33.70
CA LEU A 588 -37.97 -22.99 34.94
C LEU A 588 -38.32 -21.97 36.03
N TYR A 589 -37.50 -20.92 36.19
CA TYR A 589 -37.79 -19.81 37.11
C TYR A 589 -39.12 -19.11 36.76
N ARG A 590 -39.36 -18.85 35.47
CA ARG A 590 -40.65 -18.30 34.97
C ARG A 590 -41.82 -19.22 35.29
N CYS A 591 -41.69 -20.52 35.06
CA CYS A 591 -42.74 -21.50 35.38
C CYS A 591 -43.00 -21.59 36.89
N TYR A 592 -41.95 -21.64 37.71
CA TYR A 592 -42.05 -21.66 39.18
C TYR A 592 -42.75 -20.40 39.72
N LYS A 593 -42.37 -19.22 39.21
CA LYS A 593 -43.02 -17.96 39.58
C LYS A 593 -44.52 -18.01 39.28
N ARG A 594 -44.90 -18.49 38.11
CA ARG A 594 -46.32 -18.61 37.70
C ARG A 594 -47.09 -19.60 38.58
N TYR A 595 -46.49 -20.76 38.88
CA TYR A 595 -47.06 -21.75 39.79
C TYR A 595 -47.31 -21.18 41.20
N LYS A 596 -46.34 -20.40 41.72
CA LYS A 596 -46.43 -19.77 43.04
C LYS A 596 -47.53 -18.70 43.10
N GLU A 597 -47.69 -17.92 42.04
CA GLU A 597 -48.76 -16.92 41.94
C GLU A 597 -50.14 -17.60 41.93
N ASP A 598 -50.34 -18.68 41.16
CA ASP A 598 -51.60 -19.43 41.12
C ASP A 598 -51.96 -20.12 42.45
N HIS A 599 -50.97 -20.59 43.23
CA HIS A 599 -51.23 -21.23 44.53
C HIS A 599 -51.46 -20.24 45.67
N SER A 600 -51.23 -18.94 45.46
CA SER A 600 -51.47 -17.91 46.49
C SER A 600 -52.91 -17.36 46.53
N HIS A 601 -53.79 -17.81 45.62
CA HIS A 601 -55.20 -17.37 45.55
C HIS A 601 -56.21 -18.42 46.05
N GLY A 602 -55.76 -19.47 46.74
CA GLY A 602 -56.60 -20.54 47.28
C GLY A 602 -57.01 -20.38 48.75
N GLU A 603 -57.22 -19.17 49.27
CA GLU A 603 -58.02 -19.02 50.50
C GLU A 603 -59.49 -19.07 50.10
N TYR A 604 -60.11 -20.23 50.35
CA TYR A 604 -61.55 -20.39 50.28
C TYR A 604 -62.20 -19.34 51.19
N GLN A 605 -62.78 -18.29 50.61
CA GLN A 605 -63.71 -17.46 51.36
C GLN A 605 -64.89 -18.36 51.77
N PRO A 606 -65.12 -18.57 53.08
CA PRO A 606 -66.30 -19.28 53.53
C PRO A 606 -67.54 -18.49 53.09
N LEU A 607 -68.42 -19.14 52.35
CA LEU A 607 -69.74 -18.61 51.99
C LEU A 607 -70.48 -18.21 53.27
N GLN A 608 -70.73 -16.92 53.45
CA GLN A 608 -71.74 -16.37 54.36
C GLN A 608 -72.98 -15.97 53.56
#